data_AF-A0A7S4HQP9-F1
#
_entry.id   AF-A0A7S4HQP9-F1
#
_cell.length_a   1.000
_cell.length_b   1.000
_cell.length_c   1.000
_cell.angle_alpha   90.00
_cell.angle_beta   90.00
_cell.angle_gamma   90.00
#
_symmetry.space_group_name_H-M   'P 1'
#
loop_
_entity.id
_entity.type
_entity.pdbx_description
1 polymer ?
#
loop_
_entity_poly.entity_id
_entity_poly.type
_entity_poly.pdbx_seq_one_letter_code
_entity_poly.pdbx_strand_id
1 'polypeptide(L)'
;MGYATHVVGSEELTNVIESSPKVERIISGLFWSPSAFSTLVAAAWYFTVVAHTAEAAYVAYHCRTTLKTTHATALKWFFLTCCTGFPVTMKATELFGVASKSKR
;
A
#
# COMPACT_ATOMS: atom_id res chain seq x y z
N MET A 1 -5.88 10.67 3.80
CA MET A 1 -4.97 11.74 3.37
C MET A 1 -4.31 11.40 2.04
N GLY A 2 -3.49 10.35 1.92
CA GLY A 2 -2.85 9.97 0.65
C GLY A 2 -3.79 9.83 -0.56
N TYR A 3 -4.91 9.10 -0.42
CA TYR A 3 -5.93 9.01 -1.48
C TYR A 3 -6.55 10.37 -1.83
N ALA A 4 -6.82 11.20 -0.82
CA ALA A 4 -7.36 12.55 -1.04
C ALA A 4 -6.33 13.43 -1.78
N THR A 5 -5.04 13.34 -1.42
CA THR A 5 -3.95 14.03 -2.13
C THR A 5 -3.78 13.52 -3.57
N HIS A 6 -4.06 12.25 -3.84
CA HIS A 6 -4.06 11.70 -5.19
C HIS A 6 -5.22 12.25 -6.04
N VAL A 7 -6.42 12.39 -5.46
CA VAL A 7 -7.61 12.89 -6.15
C VAL A 7 -7.60 14.40 -6.32
N VAL A 8 -7.11 15.13 -5.31
CA VAL A 8 -7.21 16.60 -5.20
C VAL A 8 -5.92 17.29 -5.64
N GLY A 9 -4.79 16.58 -5.65
CA GLY A 9 -3.47 17.10 -6.03
C GLY A 9 -2.69 17.66 -4.83
N SER A 10 -1.36 17.64 -4.94
CA SER A 10 -0.46 18.15 -3.90
C SER A 10 -0.52 19.68 -3.75
N GLU A 11 -0.80 20.40 -4.84
CA GLU A 11 -0.95 21.86 -4.81
C GLU A 11 -2.18 22.28 -4.00
N GLU A 12 -3.31 21.63 -4.22
CA GLU A 12 -4.54 21.96 -3.51
C GLU A 12 -4.47 21.57 -2.02
N LEU A 13 -3.80 20.47 -1.68
CA LEU A 13 -3.49 20.16 -0.28
C LEU A 13 -2.61 21.25 0.37
N THR A 14 -1.65 21.79 -0.39
CA THR A 14 -0.78 22.87 0.08
C THR A 14 -1.61 24.14 0.34
N ASN A 15 -2.47 24.53 -0.61
CA ASN A 15 -3.38 25.67 -0.47
C ASN A 15 -4.30 25.54 0.76
N VAL A 16 -4.86 24.35 1.01
CA VAL A 16 -5.70 24.08 2.17
C VAL A 16 -4.92 24.22 3.48
N ILE A 17 -3.67 23.75 3.52
CA ILE A 17 -2.82 23.89 4.71
C ILE A 17 -2.47 25.37 4.97
N GLU A 18 -2.10 26.11 3.92
CA GLU A 18 -1.76 27.54 3.99
C GLU A 18 -2.97 28.41 4.35
N SER A 19 -4.19 27.98 4.03
CA SER A 19 -5.42 28.67 4.42
C SER A 19 -5.69 28.66 5.94
N SER A 20 -4.96 27.85 6.71
CA SER A 20 -5.13 27.68 8.16
C SER A 20 -3.82 27.96 8.92
N PRO A 21 -3.65 29.17 9.51
CA PRO A 21 -2.38 29.59 10.13
C PRO A 21 -1.90 28.68 11.26
N LYS A 22 -2.82 28.02 11.98
CA LYS A 22 -2.47 27.07 13.03
C LYS A 22 -1.89 25.77 12.46
N VAL A 23 -2.49 25.26 11.37
CA VAL A 23 -2.07 24.01 10.73
C VAL A 23 -0.77 24.23 9.98
N GLU A 24 -0.66 25.33 9.23
CA GLU A 24 0.57 25.75 8.55
C GLU A 24 1.75 25.80 9.53
N ARG A 25 1.59 26.45 10.69
CA ARG A 25 2.66 26.56 11.68
C ARG A 25 3.12 25.21 12.23
N ILE A 26 2.20 24.27 12.43
CA ILE A 26 2.52 22.91 12.88
C ILE A 26 3.25 22.15 11.76
N ILE A 27 2.72 22.19 10.54
CA ILE A 27 3.27 21.48 9.39
C ILE A 27 4.66 22.01 9.04
N SER A 28 4.83 23.33 8.94
CA SER A 28 6.14 23.95 8.68
C SER A 28 7.13 23.68 9.81
N GLY A 29 6.68 23.57 11.07
CA GLY A 29 7.54 23.23 12.19
C GLY A 29 8.07 21.79 12.17
N LEU A 30 7.29 20.84 11.63
CA LEU A 30 7.62 19.41 11.61
C LEU A 30 8.20 18.93 10.27
N PHE A 31 7.77 19.57 9.17
CA PHE A 31 8.02 19.14 7.80
C PHE A 31 8.63 20.25 6.95
N TRP A 32 9.19 21.29 7.57
CA TRP A 32 9.82 22.47 6.96
C TRP A 32 8.86 23.40 6.20
N SER A 33 7.98 22.87 5.34
CA SER A 33 6.98 23.64 4.61
C SER A 33 5.72 22.82 4.29
N PRO A 34 4.58 23.48 4.03
CA PRO A 34 3.36 22.82 3.55
C PRO A 34 3.56 22.06 2.24
N SER A 35 4.36 22.61 1.32
CA SER A 35 4.69 21.96 0.05
C SER A 35 5.49 20.67 0.23
N ALA A 36 6.52 20.68 1.08
CA ALA A 36 7.33 19.49 1.36
C ALA A 36 6.49 18.38 2.01
N PHE A 37 5.59 18.74 2.93
CA PHE A 37 4.62 17.82 3.51
C PHE A 37 3.68 17.22 2.44
N SER A 38 3.07 18.05 1.60
CA SER A 38 2.16 17.59 0.54
C SER A 38 2.86 16.64 -0.45
N THR A 39 4.10 16.94 -0.84
CA THR A 39 4.93 16.05 -1.67
C THR A 39 5.22 14.73 -0.97
N LEU A 40 5.56 14.76 0.33
CA LEU A 40 5.82 13.55 1.11
C LEU A 40 4.57 12.67 1.24
N VAL A 41 3.40 13.27 1.45
CA VAL A 41 2.11 12.55 1.49
C VAL A 41 1.82 11.89 0.14
N ALA A 42 2.06 12.59 -0.97
CA ALA A 42 1.89 12.03 -2.31
C ALA A 42 2.86 10.88 -2.57
N ALA A 43 4.14 11.05 -2.23
CA ALA A 43 5.16 10.00 -2.37
C ALA A 43 4.84 8.77 -1.52
N ALA A 44 4.42 8.96 -0.26
CA ALA A 44 4.02 7.88 0.63
C ALA A 44 2.81 7.11 0.09
N TRP A 45 1.86 7.79 -0.57
CA TRP A 45 0.74 7.15 -1.25
C TRP A 45 1.21 6.24 -2.39
N TYR A 46 2.03 6.75 -3.31
CA TYR A 46 2.56 5.94 -4.42
C TYR A 46 3.40 4.77 -3.92
N PHE A 47 4.24 4.99 -2.90
CA PHE A 47 4.98 3.92 -2.26
C PHE A 47 4.05 2.84 -1.71
N THR A 48 2.97 3.23 -1.03
CA THR A 48 1.98 2.28 -0.49
C THR A 48 1.34 1.45 -1.61
N VAL A 49 0.95 2.08 -2.73
CA VAL A 49 0.37 1.37 -3.87
C VAL A 49 1.36 0.35 -4.47
N VAL A 50 2.62 0.74 -4.63
CA VAL A 50 3.66 -0.14 -5.18
C VAL A 50 3.96 -1.29 -4.22
N ALA A 51 4.15 -1.00 -2.92
CA ALA A 51 4.42 -2.00 -1.90
C ALA A 51 3.27 -3.01 -1.79
N HIS A 52 2.02 -2.53 -1.83
CA HIS A 52 0.83 -3.37 -1.80
C HIS A 52 0.68 -4.25 -3.06
N THR A 53 1.03 -3.71 -4.22
CA THR A 53 1.04 -4.49 -5.47
C THR A 53 2.13 -5.57 -5.44
N ALA A 54 3.31 -5.25 -4.90
CA ALA A 54 4.40 -6.21 -4.72
C ALA A 54 4.02 -7.32 -3.74
N GLU A 55 3.31 -6.98 -2.65
CA GLU A 55 2.76 -7.94 -1.69
C GLU A 55 1.78 -8.91 -2.39
N ALA A 56 0.84 -8.39 -3.18
CA ALA A 56 -0.10 -9.21 -3.94
C ALA A 56 0.60 -10.14 -4.95
N ALA A 57 1.64 -9.64 -5.62
CA ALA A 57 2.45 -10.44 -6.54
C ALA A 57 3.20 -11.57 -5.81
N TYR A 58 3.74 -11.29 -4.62
CA TYR A 58 4.39 -12.27 -3.76
C TYR A 58 3.42 -13.40 -3.36
N VAL A 59 2.21 -13.06 -2.92
CA VAL A 59 1.16 -14.05 -2.58
C VAL A 59 0.82 -14.91 -3.80
N ALA A 60 0.57 -14.30 -4.96
CA ALA A 60 0.22 -15.04 -6.17
C ALA A 60 1.34 -15.98 -6.63
N TYR A 61 2.60 -15.52 -6.56
CA TYR A 61 3.76 -16.32 -6.88
C TYR A 61 3.88 -17.55 -5.98
N HIS A 62 3.69 -17.41 -4.67
CA HIS A 62 3.74 -18.55 -3.73
C HIS A 62 2.52 -19.46 -3.80
N CYS A 63 1.34 -18.95 -4.13
CA CYS A 63 0.21 -19.81 -4.52
C CYS A 63 0.59 -20.70 -5.73
N ARG A 64 1.27 -20.14 -6.73
CA ARG A 64 1.68 -20.89 -7.92
C ARG A 64 2.78 -21.90 -7.66
N THR A 65 3.78 -21.55 -6.86
CA THR A 65 5.01 -22.34 -6.68
C THR A 65 4.95 -23.27 -5.47
N THR A 66 4.46 -22.79 -4.32
CA THR A 66 4.40 -23.57 -3.08
C THR A 66 3.16 -24.46 -3.06
N LEU A 67 1.99 -23.86 -3.29
CA LEU A 67 0.68 -24.55 -3.28
C LEU A 67 0.35 -25.24 -4.62
N LYS A 68 1.16 -25.00 -5.66
CA LYS A 68 0.99 -25.57 -7.01
C LYS A 68 -0.40 -25.29 -7.62
N THR A 69 -1.02 -24.15 -7.31
CA THR A 69 -2.33 -23.80 -7.86
C THR A 69 -2.25 -23.50 -9.36
N THR A 70 -3.40 -23.51 -10.04
CA THR A 70 -3.49 -23.05 -11.44
C THR A 70 -3.18 -21.55 -11.55
N HIS A 71 -2.83 -21.08 -12.76
CA HIS A 71 -2.60 -19.66 -13.03
C HIS A 71 -3.84 -18.81 -12.74
N ALA A 72 -5.03 -19.31 -13.09
CA ALA A 72 -6.29 -18.64 -12.81
C ALA A 72 -6.52 -18.44 -11.30
N THR A 73 -6.21 -19.45 -10.49
CA THR A 73 -6.31 -19.35 -9.03
C THR A 73 -5.27 -18.40 -8.45
N ALA A 74 -4.03 -18.42 -8.95
CA ALA A 74 -2.99 -17.47 -8.53
C ALA A 74 -3.38 -16.02 -8.84
N LEU A 75 -3.98 -15.76 -10.01
CA LEU A 75 -4.51 -14.44 -10.36
C LEU A 75 -5.66 -14.02 -9.43
N LYS A 76 -6.56 -14.93 -9.05
CA LYS A 76 -7.59 -14.62 -8.05
C LYS A 76 -6.99 -14.20 -6.72
N TRP A 77 -5.93 -14.87 -6.26
CA TRP A 77 -5.21 -14.48 -5.05
C TRP A 77 -4.52 -13.12 -5.17
N PHE A 78 -3.95 -12.80 -6.34
CA PHE A 78 -3.42 -11.47 -6.63
C PHE A 78 -4.50 -10.40 -6.44
N PHE A 79 -5.62 -10.52 -7.15
CA PHE A 79 -6.70 -9.53 -7.08
C PHE A 79 -7.30 -9.43 -5.67
N LEU A 80 -7.51 -10.56 -5.00
CA LEU A 80 -8.01 -10.58 -3.64
C LEU A 80 -7.08 -9.80 -2.70
N THR A 81 -5.76 -10.03 -2.81
CA THR A 81 -4.76 -9.34 -1.99
C THR A 81 -4.71 -7.84 -2.35
N CYS A 82 -4.79 -7.46 -3.62
CA CYS A 82 -4.89 -6.06 -4.02
C CYS A 82 -6.12 -5.35 -3.41
N CYS A 83 -7.26 -6.04 -3.29
CA CYS A 83 -8.48 -5.45 -2.74
C CYS A 83 -8.52 -5.39 -1.20
N THR A 84 -7.82 -6.30 -0.52
CA THR A 84 -7.98 -6.49 0.94
C THR A 84 -6.70 -6.21 1.74
N GLY A 85 -5.54 -6.38 1.12
CA GLY A 85 -4.23 -6.16 1.72
C GLY A 85 -3.81 -7.19 2.76
N PHE A 86 -3.09 -6.67 3.75
CA PHE A 86 -2.36 -7.43 4.76
C PHE A 86 -3.13 -8.58 5.43
N PRO A 87 -4.43 -8.48 5.79
CA PRO A 87 -5.15 -9.61 6.40
C PRO A 87 -5.16 -10.87 5.54
N VAL A 88 -5.23 -10.73 4.22
CA VAL A 88 -5.21 -11.86 3.27
C VAL A 88 -3.79 -12.39 3.09
N THR A 89 -2.78 -11.52 3.04
CA THR A 89 -1.37 -11.92 3.01
C THR A 89 -0.98 -12.77 4.21
N MET A 90 -1.44 -12.39 5.40
CA MET A 90 -1.18 -13.16 6.63
C MET A 90 -1.77 -14.57 6.53
N LYS A 91 -2.99 -14.71 6.01
CA LYS A 91 -3.60 -16.04 5.80
C LYS A 91 -2.92 -16.84 4.70
N ALA A 92 -2.50 -16.19 3.62
CA ALA A 92 -1.74 -16.86 2.56
C ALA A 92 -0.39 -17.38 3.08
N THR A 93 0.33 -16.59 3.87
CA THR A 93 1.62 -17.00 4.46
C THR A 93 1.47 -18.13 5.48
N GLU A 94 0.41 -18.14 6.30
CA GLU A 94 0.05 -19.29 7.15
C GLU A 94 -0.12 -20.58 6.30
N LEU A 95 -0.88 -20.51 5.19
CA LEU A 95 -1.12 -21.63 4.29
C LEU A 95 0.18 -22.13 3.63
N PHE A 96 1.07 -21.22 3.23
CA PHE A 96 2.39 -21.57 2.70
C PHE A 96 3.23 -22.31 3.75
N GLY A 97 3.15 -21.91 5.01
CA GLY A 97 3.82 -22.56 6.14
C GLY A 97 3.34 -23.99 6.37
N VAL A 98 2.06 -24.27 6.22
CA VAL A 98 1.50 -25.63 6.32
C VAL A 98 1.95 -26.49 5.13
N ALA A 99 1.82 -25.97 3.92
CA ALA A 99 2.15 -26.71 2.70
C ALA A 99 3.65 -27.04 2.57
N SER A 100 4.52 -26.19 3.10
CA SER A 100 5.97 -26.45 3.13
C SER A 100 6.34 -27.52 4.17
N LYS A 101 5.67 -27.55 5.33
CA LYS A 101 5.86 -28.61 6.34
C LYS A 101 5.37 -29.97 5.89
N SER A 102 4.26 -30.04 5.15
CA SER A 102 3.73 -31.31 4.62
C SER A 102 4.64 -31.99 3.58
N LYS A 103 5.62 -31.28 3.01
CA LYS A 103 6.60 -31.85 2.06
C LYS A 103 7.84 -32.44 2.75
N ARG A 104 7.97 -32.32 4.06
CA ARG A 104 9.03 -32.92 4.88
C ARG A 104 8.52 -34.21 5.52
#